data_AF-A0AAU9WTR5-F1
#
_entry.id   AF-A0AAU9WTR5-F1
#
_cell.length_a   1.000
_cell.length_b   1.000
_cell.length_c   1.000
_cell.angle_alpha   90.00
_cell.angle_beta   90.00
_cell.angle_gamma   90.00
#
_symmetry.space_group_name_H-M   'P 1'
#
loop_
_entity.id
_entity.type
_entity.pdbx_description
1 polymer ?
#
loop_
_entity_poly.entity_id
_entity_poly.type
_entity_poly.pdbx_seq_one_letter_code
_entity_poly.pdbx_strand_id
1 'polypeptide(L)'
;MNTFLQITTSVVYYHGDMTLGDIGIEGSKPGAAAASVLLANRVIGLHKNGYGRILSECTYTAKILYCLWITLPEEDDQFIIETTKPLPSAWKGMSEKKQKEFIRERIIGKSNEELTKDHEALEYLKEIGPDTLVPCFTVNLKGNKSIEECNSLNMAIFQDLSHSTGETTAHRIPMIVTSSSMLHHKHSSALKNFKKRLGLDPKGDSSVKFLITTCMDPWATSVDFMDDLTSIMRNSILCAIGRVKDPKCHHDFVSTGVVNDENQVIVYYAGNFNNISKQYGTVATLQFNLDSQAKAYKSKQDSLMTTSAQPDPIVFRSKKSTLHDVFFGESEYGDEKEVFDLYIGLPSHGSKPFMTANMKVVDVPQYEHFDDDEYPEFLSYFLYGDKKDAFLFHIPTKNPDFLQIVKLDGTPKGVGTEGNKDLLLTKGIEVYLPEISGSWPEDHKEVKDPLKNHKYEITFVGIDGEEVASKVKIERKVWFDGAKLND
;
A
#
# COMPACT_ATOMS: atom_id res chain seq x y z
N MET A 1 1.72 -9.43 -50.05
CA MET A 1 0.77 -9.70 -48.93
C MET A 1 -0.63 -9.11 -49.18
N ASN A 2 -0.94 -8.53 -50.36
CA ASN A 2 -2.17 -7.74 -50.58
C ASN A 2 -3.28 -8.43 -51.41
N THR A 3 -3.12 -9.68 -51.84
CA THR A 3 -4.18 -10.43 -52.57
C THR A 3 -5.06 -11.29 -51.67
N PHE A 4 -4.80 -11.33 -50.35
CA PHE A 4 -5.49 -12.22 -49.42
C PHE A 4 -6.77 -11.61 -48.80
N LEU A 5 -6.84 -10.28 -48.74
CA LEU A 5 -7.96 -9.53 -48.12
C LEU A 5 -8.85 -8.81 -49.14
N GLN A 6 -8.51 -8.88 -50.44
CA GLN A 6 -9.25 -8.20 -51.51
C GLN A 6 -9.66 -9.18 -52.61
N ILE A 7 -10.87 -9.02 -53.14
CA ILE A 7 -11.38 -9.78 -54.30
C ILE A 7 -10.94 -9.13 -55.64
N THR A 8 -10.29 -7.96 -55.59
CA THR A 8 -9.87 -7.21 -56.78
C THR A 8 -8.40 -7.48 -57.15
N THR A 9 -8.13 -7.58 -58.46
CA THR A 9 -6.80 -7.81 -59.02
C THR A 9 -5.87 -6.62 -58.80
N SER A 10 -4.57 -6.87 -58.73
CA SER A 10 -3.53 -5.84 -58.53
C SER A 10 -3.45 -4.91 -59.75
N VAL A 11 -4.17 -3.80 -59.71
CA VAL A 11 -4.06 -2.72 -60.71
C VAL A 11 -2.88 -1.82 -60.35
N VAL A 12 -2.02 -1.51 -61.32
CA VAL A 12 -0.92 -0.57 -61.12
C VAL A 12 -1.48 0.86 -61.19
N TYR A 13 -1.54 1.53 -60.05
CA TYR A 13 -1.96 2.93 -59.97
C TYR A 13 -0.79 3.85 -60.34
N TYR A 14 -0.79 4.38 -61.56
CA TYR A 14 0.20 5.38 -61.99
C TYR A 14 -0.22 6.82 -61.62
N HIS A 15 -1.52 7.12 -61.55
CA HIS A 15 -2.10 8.37 -61.01
C HIS A 15 -3.55 8.12 -60.54
N GLY A 16 -3.91 8.58 -59.32
CA GLY A 16 -5.27 8.48 -58.74
C GLY A 16 -5.28 8.27 -57.22
N ASP A 17 -6.41 8.55 -56.57
CA ASP A 17 -6.60 8.37 -55.12
C ASP A 17 -6.87 6.89 -54.77
N MET A 18 -6.10 6.34 -53.82
CA MET A 18 -6.33 5.00 -53.26
C MET A 18 -7.13 5.12 -51.96
N THR A 19 -8.31 4.49 -51.92
CA THR A 19 -9.12 4.41 -50.71
C THR A 19 -8.53 3.37 -49.74
N LEU A 20 -7.89 3.85 -48.68
CA LEU A 20 -7.27 2.98 -47.66
C LEU A 20 -8.27 2.09 -46.89
N GLY A 21 -9.57 2.36 -46.99
CA GLY A 21 -10.63 1.53 -46.40
C GLY A 21 -10.82 0.19 -47.13
N ASP A 22 -10.36 0.06 -48.37
CA ASP A 22 -10.58 -1.15 -49.16
C ASP A 22 -9.51 -2.22 -48.92
N ILE A 23 -8.42 -1.90 -48.20
CA ILE A 23 -7.23 -2.75 -48.02
C ILE A 23 -7.09 -3.31 -46.59
N GLY A 24 -8.16 -3.26 -45.78
CA GLY A 24 -8.14 -3.66 -44.37
C GLY A 24 -9.42 -4.39 -43.93
N ILE A 25 -9.46 -4.76 -42.65
CA ILE A 25 -10.65 -5.38 -42.03
C ILE A 25 -11.77 -4.33 -41.86
N GLU A 26 -11.38 -3.11 -41.50
CA GLU A 26 -12.30 -2.00 -41.23
C GLU A 26 -12.63 -1.21 -42.50
N GLY A 27 -13.82 -0.62 -42.55
CA GLY A 27 -14.25 0.32 -43.59
C GLY A 27 -14.06 1.77 -43.15
N SER A 28 -15.14 2.42 -42.69
CA SER A 28 -15.08 3.79 -42.17
C SER A 28 -14.20 3.89 -40.93
N LYS A 29 -13.19 4.76 -40.97
CA LYS A 29 -12.20 4.94 -39.90
C LYS A 29 -11.85 6.43 -39.71
N PRO A 30 -11.65 6.91 -38.47
CA PRO A 30 -11.51 8.33 -38.19
C PRO A 30 -10.16 8.87 -38.68
N GLY A 31 -10.17 9.84 -39.59
CA GLY A 31 -8.96 10.57 -40.00
C GLY A 31 -8.25 11.26 -38.83
N ALA A 32 -8.98 11.59 -37.77
CA ALA A 32 -8.45 12.16 -36.52
C ALA A 32 -7.43 11.23 -35.83
N ALA A 33 -7.61 9.90 -35.88
CA ALA A 33 -6.65 8.96 -35.31
C ALA A 33 -5.32 9.01 -36.07
N ALA A 34 -5.38 9.04 -37.40
CA ALA A 34 -4.19 9.17 -38.25
C ALA A 34 -3.46 10.51 -38.01
N ALA A 35 -4.21 11.61 -37.88
CA ALA A 35 -3.67 12.93 -37.57
C ALA A 35 -2.98 12.95 -36.19
N SER A 36 -3.59 12.35 -35.17
CA SER A 36 -3.03 12.23 -33.82
C SER A 36 -1.69 11.48 -33.82
N VAL A 37 -1.64 10.30 -34.45
CA VAL A 37 -0.41 9.50 -34.56
C VAL A 37 0.66 10.24 -35.37
N LEU A 38 0.28 10.91 -36.47
CA LEU A 38 1.21 11.71 -37.26
C LEU A 38 1.82 12.84 -36.42
N LEU A 39 0.99 13.57 -35.66
CA LEU A 39 1.46 14.65 -34.79
C LEU A 39 2.43 14.11 -33.73
N ALA A 40 2.06 13.04 -33.03
CA ALA A 40 2.92 12.40 -32.03
C ALA A 40 4.28 11.98 -32.64
N ASN A 41 4.26 11.32 -33.80
CA ASN A 41 5.48 10.89 -34.50
C ASN A 41 6.38 12.06 -34.93
N ARG A 42 5.80 13.20 -35.30
CA ARG A 42 6.54 14.40 -35.72
C ARG A 42 7.11 15.19 -34.54
N VAL A 43 6.35 15.29 -33.45
CA VAL A 43 6.74 16.06 -32.26
C VAL A 43 7.72 15.26 -31.39
N ILE A 44 7.42 13.99 -31.12
CA ILE A 44 8.25 13.13 -30.27
C ILE A 44 9.44 12.59 -31.06
N GLY A 45 9.22 12.16 -32.30
CA GLY A 45 10.26 11.62 -33.18
C GLY A 45 10.42 10.10 -33.07
N LEU A 46 10.32 9.40 -34.21
CA LEU A 46 10.55 7.96 -34.35
C LEU A 46 12.04 7.60 -34.38
N HIS A 47 12.79 8.00 -33.35
CA HIS A 47 14.23 7.79 -33.26
C HIS A 47 14.73 7.76 -31.80
N LYS A 48 16.01 7.41 -31.61
CA LYS A 48 16.63 7.27 -30.29
C LYS A 48 16.53 8.51 -29.38
N ASN A 49 16.52 9.71 -29.95
CA ASN A 49 16.40 10.97 -29.19
C ASN A 49 14.95 11.39 -28.89
N GLY A 50 13.97 10.58 -29.33
CA GLY A 50 12.54 10.86 -29.27
C GLY A 50 11.85 9.78 -28.46
N TYR A 51 11.02 8.96 -29.12
CA TYR A 51 10.43 7.77 -28.49
C TYR A 51 11.46 6.86 -27.86
N GLY A 52 12.65 6.73 -28.46
CA GLY A 52 13.72 5.91 -27.87
C GLY A 52 14.17 6.42 -26.49
N ARG A 53 14.15 7.73 -26.25
CA ARG A 53 14.49 8.32 -24.94
C ARG A 53 13.39 8.00 -23.92
N ILE A 54 12.13 8.28 -24.27
CA ILE A 54 10.97 7.99 -23.40
C ILE A 54 10.94 6.52 -23.00
N LEU A 55 11.07 5.62 -23.97
CA LEU A 55 11.06 4.18 -23.71
C LEU A 55 12.29 3.72 -22.91
N SER A 56 13.42 4.42 -23.03
CA SER A 56 14.61 4.11 -22.23
C SER A 56 14.39 4.43 -20.76
N GLU A 57 13.77 5.57 -20.44
CA GLU A 57 13.39 5.92 -19.05
C GLU A 57 12.41 4.90 -18.48
N CYS A 58 11.36 4.54 -19.23
CA CYS A 58 10.43 3.49 -18.78
C CYS A 58 11.12 2.12 -18.59
N THR A 59 12.09 1.79 -19.45
CA THR A 59 12.88 0.54 -19.34
C THR A 59 13.75 0.57 -18.10
N TYR A 60 14.32 1.73 -17.78
CA TYR A 60 15.08 1.93 -16.55
C TYR A 60 14.19 1.67 -15.32
N THR A 61 13.03 2.32 -15.22
CA THR A 61 12.06 2.09 -14.14
C THR A 61 11.69 0.61 -14.02
N ALA A 62 11.42 -0.06 -15.14
CA ALA A 62 11.11 -1.50 -15.16
C ALA A 62 12.24 -2.37 -14.59
N LYS A 63 13.50 -2.02 -14.85
CA LYS A 63 14.67 -2.73 -14.31
C LYS A 63 14.88 -2.44 -12.83
N ILE A 64 14.64 -1.20 -12.37
CA ILE A 64 14.73 -0.87 -10.95
C ILE A 64 13.60 -1.55 -10.16
N LEU A 65 12.35 -1.51 -10.61
CA LEU A 65 11.27 -2.27 -9.96
C LEU A 65 11.57 -3.77 -9.92
N TYR A 66 12.10 -4.34 -11.01
CA TYR A 66 12.56 -5.73 -11.00
C TYR A 66 13.60 -6.00 -9.90
N CYS A 67 14.58 -5.10 -9.75
CA CYS A 67 15.60 -5.19 -8.71
C CYS A 67 14.97 -5.12 -7.32
N LEU A 68 14.06 -4.17 -7.08
CA LEU A 68 13.34 -4.02 -5.83
C LEU A 68 12.57 -5.30 -5.48
N TRP A 69 11.78 -5.85 -6.41
CA TRP A 69 10.98 -7.06 -6.16
C TRP A 69 11.82 -8.27 -5.80
N ILE A 70 12.98 -8.48 -6.45
CA ILE A 70 13.80 -9.67 -6.22
C ILE A 70 14.64 -9.60 -4.94
N THR A 71 14.86 -8.39 -4.42
CA THR A 71 15.58 -8.12 -3.16
C THR A 71 14.68 -7.70 -2.01
N LEU A 72 13.38 -7.50 -2.23
CA LEU A 72 12.41 -7.14 -1.20
C LEU A 72 12.37 -8.13 -0.03
N PRO A 73 12.42 -9.46 -0.26
CA PRO A 73 12.42 -10.40 0.86
C PRO A 73 13.74 -10.38 1.63
N GLU A 74 13.62 -10.31 2.94
CA GLU A 74 14.69 -10.41 3.93
C GLU A 74 14.93 -11.88 4.35
N GLU A 75 16.02 -12.11 5.10
CA GLU A 75 16.42 -13.48 5.46
C GLU A 75 15.43 -14.13 6.44
N ASP A 76 14.82 -13.34 7.31
CA ASP A 76 13.87 -13.70 8.37
C ASP A 76 12.40 -13.64 7.94
N ASP A 77 12.08 -12.93 6.85
CA ASP A 77 10.72 -12.87 6.27
C ASP A 77 10.08 -14.26 6.11
N GLN A 78 8.76 -14.37 6.29
CA GLN A 78 8.04 -15.63 6.07
C GLN A 78 7.76 -15.95 4.59
N PHE A 79 8.10 -15.04 3.68
CA PHE A 79 7.80 -15.14 2.25
C PHE A 79 9.05 -15.09 1.37
N ILE A 80 8.87 -15.45 0.10
CA ILE A 80 9.83 -15.32 -0.98
C ILE A 80 9.16 -14.65 -2.18
N ILE A 81 9.97 -14.03 -3.03
CA ILE A 81 9.54 -13.50 -4.31
C ILE A 81 10.38 -14.11 -5.42
N GLU A 82 9.70 -14.60 -6.46
CA GLU A 82 10.32 -15.05 -7.69
C GLU A 82 9.76 -14.31 -8.88
N THR A 83 10.65 -13.80 -9.72
CA THR A 83 10.30 -13.12 -10.95
C THR A 83 10.11 -14.12 -12.09
N THR A 84 9.26 -13.78 -13.06
CA THR A 84 9.02 -14.65 -14.22
C THR A 84 10.27 -14.81 -15.07
N LYS A 85 11.11 -13.76 -15.14
CA LYS A 85 12.45 -13.76 -15.71
C LYS A 85 13.49 -13.91 -14.57
N PRO A 86 14.10 -15.09 -14.38
CA PRO A 86 15.06 -15.30 -13.29
C PRO A 86 16.34 -14.47 -13.49
N LEU A 87 17.09 -14.28 -12.40
CA LEU A 87 18.47 -13.82 -12.49
C LEU A 87 19.31 -14.82 -13.31
N PRO A 88 20.41 -14.37 -13.94
CA PRO A 88 21.39 -15.26 -14.50
C PRO A 88 21.91 -16.25 -13.45
N SER A 89 22.02 -17.53 -13.80
CA SER A 89 22.53 -18.55 -12.87
C SER A 89 23.99 -18.30 -12.45
N ALA A 90 24.77 -17.65 -13.30
CA ALA A 90 26.09 -17.12 -13.00
C ALA A 90 26.37 -15.88 -13.85
N TRP A 91 26.51 -14.71 -13.21
CA TRP A 91 27.01 -13.50 -13.87
C TRP A 91 28.41 -13.19 -13.33
N LYS A 92 29.43 -13.20 -14.18
CA LYS A 92 30.85 -13.07 -13.80
C LYS A 92 31.26 -13.99 -12.62
N GLY A 93 30.66 -15.18 -12.52
CA GLY A 93 30.90 -16.14 -11.44
C GLY A 93 30.16 -15.87 -10.13
N MET A 94 29.32 -14.82 -10.05
CA MET A 94 28.46 -14.58 -8.89
C MET A 94 27.26 -15.52 -8.85
N SER A 95 27.02 -16.11 -7.67
CA SER A 95 25.79 -16.84 -7.37
C SER A 95 24.60 -15.87 -7.29
N GLU A 96 23.38 -16.40 -7.31
CA GLU A 96 22.16 -15.58 -7.14
C GLU A 96 22.16 -14.80 -5.82
N LYS A 97 22.65 -15.39 -4.72
CA LYS A 97 22.78 -14.69 -3.43
C LYS A 97 23.70 -13.46 -3.54
N LYS A 98 24.90 -13.65 -4.12
CA LYS A 98 25.85 -12.53 -4.35
C LYS A 98 25.32 -11.49 -5.32
N GLN A 99 24.52 -11.91 -6.30
CA GLN A 99 23.85 -10.99 -7.21
C GLN A 99 22.81 -10.12 -6.48
N LYS A 100 22.01 -10.69 -5.57
CA LYS A 100 21.09 -9.91 -4.72
C LYS A 100 21.82 -8.92 -3.80
N GLU A 101 22.95 -9.34 -3.21
CA GLU A 101 23.84 -8.44 -2.43
C GLU A 101 24.34 -7.29 -3.31
N PHE A 102 24.83 -7.59 -4.52
CA PHE A 102 25.27 -6.59 -5.48
C PHE A 102 24.15 -5.60 -5.84
N ILE A 103 22.93 -6.07 -6.06
CA ILE A 103 21.77 -5.20 -6.35
C ILE A 103 21.51 -4.23 -5.20
N ARG A 104 21.48 -4.73 -3.95
CA ARG A 104 21.22 -3.89 -2.77
C ARG A 104 22.30 -2.81 -2.59
N GLU A 105 23.57 -3.16 -2.79
CA GLU A 105 24.69 -2.25 -2.54
C GLU A 105 24.91 -1.24 -3.67
N ARG A 106 24.73 -1.66 -4.92
CA ARG A 106 25.21 -0.93 -6.12
C ARG A 106 24.11 -0.41 -7.01
N ILE A 107 22.86 -0.85 -6.85
CA ILE A 107 21.73 -0.45 -7.70
C ILE A 107 20.66 0.27 -6.91
N ILE A 108 20.15 -0.33 -5.84
CA ILE A 108 19.07 0.23 -5.04
C ILE A 108 19.56 1.47 -4.29
N GLY A 109 18.69 2.48 -4.18
CA GLY A 109 19.01 3.76 -3.53
C GLY A 109 20.01 4.63 -4.30
N LYS A 110 20.34 4.29 -5.55
CA LYS A 110 21.26 5.08 -6.39
C LYS A 110 20.50 5.94 -7.38
N SER A 111 20.93 7.18 -7.52
CA SER A 111 20.45 8.09 -8.57
C SER A 111 20.92 7.65 -9.96
N ASN A 112 20.24 8.14 -11.00
CA ASN A 112 20.62 7.90 -12.39
C ASN A 112 22.06 8.39 -12.67
N GLU A 113 22.46 9.51 -12.08
CA GLU A 113 23.79 10.10 -12.20
C GLU A 113 24.88 9.24 -11.56
N GLU A 114 24.57 8.50 -10.50
CA GLU A 114 25.48 7.54 -9.88
C GLU A 114 25.61 6.28 -10.71
N LEU A 115 24.49 5.68 -11.13
CA LEU A 115 24.47 4.45 -11.91
C LEU A 115 25.14 4.58 -13.27
N THR A 116 25.03 5.74 -13.92
CA THR A 116 25.71 6.00 -15.20
C THR A 116 27.24 6.03 -15.08
N LYS A 117 27.77 6.39 -13.90
CA LYS A 117 29.21 6.36 -13.60
C LYS A 117 29.68 4.97 -13.18
N ASP A 118 28.79 4.14 -12.65
CA ASP A 118 29.06 2.76 -12.31
C ASP A 118 28.89 1.83 -13.53
N HIS A 119 29.96 1.71 -14.31
CA HIS A 119 29.93 0.89 -15.54
C HIS A 119 29.61 -0.58 -15.29
N GLU A 120 29.98 -1.13 -14.13
CA GLU A 120 29.71 -2.54 -13.81
C GLU A 120 28.25 -2.74 -13.43
N ALA A 121 27.67 -1.84 -12.62
CA ALA A 121 26.24 -1.87 -12.31
C ALA A 121 25.39 -1.68 -13.57
N LEU A 122 25.80 -0.78 -14.48
CA LEU A 122 25.09 -0.56 -15.74
C LEU A 122 25.22 -1.75 -16.71
N GLU A 123 26.38 -2.41 -16.74
CA GLU A 123 26.55 -3.67 -17.48
C GLU A 123 25.62 -4.74 -16.93
N TYR A 124 25.57 -4.89 -15.60
CA TYR A 124 24.70 -5.86 -14.96
C TYR A 124 23.21 -5.58 -15.21
N LEU A 125 22.78 -4.31 -15.07
CA LEU A 125 21.42 -3.88 -15.35
C LEU A 125 21.00 -4.24 -16.77
N LYS A 126 21.88 -4.18 -17.78
CA LYS A 126 21.53 -4.58 -19.15
C LYS A 126 21.18 -6.06 -19.27
N GLU A 127 21.80 -6.92 -18.46
CA GLU A 127 21.62 -8.37 -18.50
C GLU A 127 20.38 -8.88 -17.73
N ILE A 128 19.95 -8.17 -16.70
CA ILE A 128 18.84 -8.61 -15.82
C ILE A 128 17.51 -7.92 -16.13
N GLY A 129 16.45 -8.46 -15.53
CA GLY A 129 15.12 -7.89 -15.61
C GLY A 129 14.34 -8.25 -16.88
N PRO A 130 13.14 -7.68 -17.05
CA PRO A 130 12.28 -8.01 -18.17
C PRO A 130 12.88 -7.51 -19.50
N ASP A 131 12.60 -8.25 -20.58
CA ASP A 131 12.99 -7.85 -21.94
C ASP A 131 12.14 -6.66 -22.46
N THR A 132 11.02 -6.39 -21.79
CA THR A 132 10.06 -5.30 -22.07
C THR A 132 9.79 -4.50 -20.80
N LEU A 133 8.89 -3.50 -20.87
CA LEU A 133 8.53 -2.61 -19.76
C LEU A 133 7.68 -3.28 -18.65
N VAL A 134 7.67 -4.60 -18.57
CA VAL A 134 6.68 -5.37 -17.81
C VAL A 134 7.38 -6.33 -16.83
N PRO A 135 7.82 -5.82 -15.67
CA PRO A 135 8.27 -6.67 -14.57
C PRO A 135 7.08 -7.45 -13.98
N CYS A 136 7.29 -8.75 -13.82
CA CYS A 136 6.30 -9.67 -13.25
C CYS A 136 6.93 -10.55 -12.18
N PHE A 137 6.19 -10.80 -11.11
CA PHE A 137 6.65 -11.62 -10.00
C PHE A 137 5.51 -12.36 -9.29
N THR A 138 5.87 -13.38 -8.53
CA THR A 138 4.96 -14.16 -7.69
C THR A 138 5.52 -14.22 -6.29
N VAL A 139 4.65 -14.03 -5.30
CA VAL A 139 4.97 -14.20 -3.88
C VAL A 139 4.58 -15.62 -3.44
N ASN A 140 5.42 -16.29 -2.65
CA ASN A 140 5.06 -17.55 -2.01
C ASN A 140 5.55 -17.57 -0.57
N LEU A 141 4.93 -18.38 0.30
CA LEU A 141 5.40 -18.57 1.67
C LEU A 141 6.59 -19.55 1.70
N LYS A 142 7.58 -19.27 2.56
CA LYS A 142 8.73 -20.17 2.79
C LYS A 142 8.21 -21.54 3.21
N GLY A 143 8.59 -22.58 2.46
CA GLY A 143 8.17 -23.97 2.71
C GLY A 143 6.81 -24.37 2.15
N ASN A 144 5.99 -23.44 1.64
CA ASN A 144 4.71 -23.79 1.01
C ASN A 144 4.94 -24.49 -0.34
N LYS A 145 4.25 -25.63 -0.53
CA LYS A 145 4.26 -26.42 -1.78
C LYS A 145 2.92 -26.40 -2.53
N SER A 146 1.86 -25.84 -1.94
CA SER A 146 0.53 -25.77 -2.55
C SER A 146 0.45 -24.61 -3.54
N ILE A 147 0.06 -24.94 -4.77
CA ILE A 147 -0.18 -23.96 -5.83
C ILE A 147 -1.43 -23.13 -5.50
N GLU A 148 -2.44 -23.75 -4.89
CA GLU A 148 -3.67 -23.09 -4.47
C GLU A 148 -3.37 -22.00 -3.44
N GLU A 149 -2.58 -22.32 -2.42
CA GLU A 149 -2.18 -21.35 -1.38
C GLU A 149 -1.34 -20.20 -1.95
N CYS A 150 -0.38 -20.51 -2.82
CA CYS A 150 0.40 -19.50 -3.54
C CYS A 150 -0.51 -18.59 -4.38
N ASN A 151 -1.48 -19.16 -5.11
CA ASN A 151 -2.41 -18.40 -5.93
C ASN A 151 -3.36 -17.56 -5.08
N SER A 152 -3.83 -18.05 -3.94
CA SER A 152 -4.68 -17.30 -3.00
C SER A 152 -3.93 -16.09 -2.45
N LEU A 153 -2.66 -16.24 -2.07
CA LEU A 153 -1.83 -15.12 -1.62
C LEU A 153 -1.68 -14.04 -2.69
N ASN A 154 -1.33 -14.42 -3.92
CA ASN A 154 -1.16 -13.44 -5.00
C ASN A 154 -2.50 -12.81 -5.43
N MET A 155 -3.62 -13.51 -5.25
CA MET A 155 -4.95 -12.95 -5.47
C MET A 155 -5.28 -11.91 -4.38
N ALA A 156 -4.97 -12.19 -3.12
CA ALA A 156 -5.15 -11.23 -2.04
C ALA A 156 -4.36 -9.94 -2.29
N ILE A 157 -3.07 -10.04 -2.62
CA ILE A 157 -2.23 -8.87 -2.96
C ILE A 157 -2.82 -8.10 -4.14
N PHE A 158 -3.27 -8.80 -5.19
CA PHE A 158 -3.91 -8.13 -6.34
C PHE A 158 -5.20 -7.41 -5.96
N GLN A 159 -6.06 -8.02 -5.14
CA GLN A 159 -7.32 -7.42 -4.70
C GLN A 159 -7.08 -6.16 -3.86
N ASP A 160 -6.06 -6.16 -3.00
CA ASP A 160 -5.70 -5.01 -2.17
C ASP A 160 -5.07 -3.88 -3.00
N LEU A 161 -4.52 -4.20 -4.17
CA LEU A 161 -3.83 -3.26 -5.07
C LEU A 161 -4.52 -3.10 -6.43
N SER A 162 -5.82 -3.33 -6.51
CA SER A 162 -6.59 -3.14 -7.74
C SER A 162 -7.90 -2.43 -7.47
N HIS A 163 -8.40 -1.72 -8.47
CA HIS A 163 -9.69 -1.05 -8.42
C HIS A 163 -10.64 -1.71 -9.40
N SER A 164 -11.78 -2.22 -8.93
CA SER A 164 -12.82 -2.72 -9.82
C SER A 164 -13.84 -1.62 -10.10
N THR A 165 -14.32 -1.54 -11.34
CA THR A 165 -15.27 -0.50 -11.75
C THR A 165 -16.62 -0.71 -11.06
N GLY A 166 -16.98 0.18 -10.13
CA GLY A 166 -18.28 0.15 -9.44
C GLY A 166 -18.20 -0.02 -7.92
N GLU A 167 -17.01 -0.27 -7.37
CA GLU A 167 -16.81 -0.38 -5.92
C GLU A 167 -16.90 0.99 -5.22
N THR A 168 -17.72 1.06 -4.17
CA THR A 168 -17.62 2.11 -3.14
C THR A 168 -16.99 1.48 -1.90
N THR A 169 -15.69 1.23 -1.96
CA THR A 169 -14.94 0.62 -0.85
C THR A 169 -14.34 1.69 0.06
N ALA A 170 -14.25 1.39 1.36
CA ALA A 170 -13.48 2.17 2.32
C ALA A 170 -11.95 2.00 2.12
N HIS A 171 -11.55 1.05 1.27
CA HIS A 171 -10.17 0.74 0.94
C HIS A 171 -9.54 1.85 0.09
N ARG A 172 -8.44 2.40 0.57
CA ARG A 172 -7.60 3.32 -0.20
C ARG A 172 -6.49 2.56 -0.86
N ILE A 173 -6.46 2.57 -2.19
CA ILE A 173 -5.52 1.76 -2.97
C ILE A 173 -4.23 2.56 -3.14
N PRO A 174 -3.12 2.20 -2.46
CA PRO A 174 -1.90 2.99 -2.46
C PRO A 174 -1.07 2.81 -3.75
N MET A 175 -1.27 1.69 -4.44
CA MET A 175 -0.64 1.36 -5.72
C MET A 175 -1.60 0.51 -6.54
N ILE A 176 -1.59 0.69 -7.86
CA ILE A 176 -2.38 -0.13 -8.78
C ILE A 176 -1.47 -1.13 -9.49
N VAL A 177 -1.78 -2.41 -9.35
CA VAL A 177 -1.13 -3.50 -10.07
C VAL A 177 -2.12 -4.24 -10.95
N THR A 178 -1.61 -4.98 -11.92
CA THR A 178 -2.41 -5.96 -12.67
C THR A 178 -1.94 -7.37 -12.33
N SER A 179 -2.73 -8.38 -12.66
CA SER A 179 -2.36 -9.79 -12.41
C SER A 179 -2.71 -10.68 -13.60
N SER A 180 -2.01 -11.80 -13.71
CA SER A 180 -2.30 -12.84 -14.68
C SER A 180 -1.86 -14.21 -14.16
N SER A 181 -1.98 -15.24 -14.99
CA SER A 181 -1.60 -16.62 -14.66
C SER A 181 -0.67 -17.20 -15.71
N MET A 182 0.44 -17.79 -15.27
CA MET A 182 1.32 -18.58 -16.14
C MET A 182 0.68 -19.94 -16.39
N LEU A 183 0.11 -20.10 -17.59
CA LEU A 183 -0.59 -21.31 -18.00
C LEU A 183 0.39 -22.41 -18.44
N HIS A 184 -0.03 -23.66 -18.29
CA HIS A 184 0.71 -24.78 -18.86
C HIS A 184 0.68 -24.72 -20.39
N HIS A 185 1.84 -24.93 -21.01
CA HIS A 185 1.96 -25.06 -22.46
C HIS A 185 2.78 -26.30 -22.79
N LYS A 186 2.21 -27.23 -23.57
CA LYS A 186 2.77 -28.57 -23.83
C LYS A 186 4.23 -28.57 -24.31
N HIS A 187 4.61 -27.53 -25.05
CA HIS A 187 5.96 -27.38 -25.63
C HIS A 187 6.87 -26.41 -24.86
N SER A 188 6.52 -26.01 -23.63
CA SER A 188 7.32 -25.09 -22.83
C SER A 188 7.64 -25.67 -21.45
N SER A 189 8.89 -25.50 -21.02
CA SER A 189 9.33 -25.83 -19.66
C SER A 189 9.22 -24.65 -18.69
N ALA A 190 8.76 -23.48 -19.15
CA ALA A 190 8.75 -22.24 -18.38
C ALA A 190 7.98 -22.36 -17.06
N LEU A 191 6.72 -22.83 -17.10
CA LEU A 191 5.90 -23.01 -15.90
C LEU A 191 6.54 -24.00 -14.92
N LYS A 192 7.07 -25.12 -15.43
CA LYS A 192 7.72 -26.14 -14.60
C LYS A 192 8.94 -25.56 -13.89
N ASN A 193 9.76 -24.77 -14.58
CA ASN A 193 10.94 -24.13 -14.00
C ASN A 193 10.55 -23.01 -13.02
N PHE A 194 9.49 -22.26 -13.31
CA PHE A 194 8.99 -21.22 -12.41
C PHE A 194 8.46 -21.80 -11.10
N LYS A 195 7.65 -22.87 -11.15
CA LYS A 195 7.19 -23.62 -9.97
C LYS A 195 8.35 -24.10 -9.10
N LYS A 196 9.43 -24.62 -9.71
CA LYS A 196 10.61 -25.08 -8.96
C LYS A 196 11.28 -23.96 -8.18
N ARG A 197 11.46 -22.79 -8.79
CA ARG A 197 12.08 -21.64 -8.11
C ARG A 197 11.22 -21.15 -6.95
N LEU A 198 9.91 -21.14 -7.13
CA LEU A 198 8.93 -20.83 -6.08
C LEU A 198 8.85 -21.88 -4.97
N GLY A 199 9.54 -23.03 -5.08
CA GLY A 199 9.44 -24.13 -4.11
C GLY A 199 8.14 -24.95 -4.21
N LEU A 200 7.34 -24.75 -5.25
CA LEU A 200 6.07 -25.45 -5.49
C LEU A 200 6.28 -26.82 -6.13
N ASP A 201 5.27 -27.71 -6.05
CA ASP A 201 5.32 -28.97 -6.79
C ASP A 201 5.36 -28.71 -8.31
N PRO A 202 6.45 -29.09 -9.02
CA PRO A 202 6.56 -28.85 -10.45
C PRO A 202 5.72 -29.82 -11.28
N LYS A 203 5.04 -30.79 -10.67
CA LYS A 203 4.13 -31.71 -11.35
C LYS A 203 2.79 -31.04 -11.64
N GLY A 204 2.12 -31.55 -12.66
CA GLY A 204 0.79 -31.09 -13.06
C GLY A 204 0.76 -29.74 -13.76
N ASP A 205 -0.42 -29.44 -14.29
CA ASP A 205 -0.64 -28.35 -15.24
C ASP A 205 -1.30 -27.12 -14.61
N SER A 206 -1.52 -27.12 -13.28
CA SER A 206 -2.08 -25.99 -12.54
C SER A 206 -1.26 -24.73 -12.79
N SER A 207 -1.94 -23.65 -13.14
CA SER A 207 -1.32 -22.36 -13.41
C SER A 207 -0.85 -21.66 -12.14
N VAL A 208 0.17 -20.83 -12.25
CA VAL A 208 0.67 -19.99 -11.15
C VAL A 208 0.34 -18.53 -11.43
N LYS A 209 -0.28 -17.85 -10.47
CA LYS A 209 -0.61 -16.42 -10.54
C LYS A 209 0.64 -15.57 -10.34
N PHE A 210 0.73 -14.46 -11.06
CA PHE A 210 1.78 -13.46 -10.91
C PHE A 210 1.20 -12.05 -10.99
N LEU A 211 1.82 -11.14 -10.26
CA LEU A 211 1.57 -9.70 -10.28
C LEU A 211 2.39 -9.06 -11.40
N ILE A 212 1.88 -7.95 -11.93
CA ILE A 212 2.41 -7.22 -13.09
C ILE A 212 2.47 -5.74 -12.76
N THR A 213 3.67 -5.16 -12.90
CA THR A 213 3.97 -3.74 -12.61
C THR A 213 4.43 -3.02 -13.89
N THR A 214 3.53 -2.87 -14.87
CA THR A 214 3.84 -2.26 -16.17
C THR A 214 4.31 -0.82 -16.04
N CYS A 215 5.54 -0.55 -16.48
CA CYS A 215 6.19 0.75 -16.34
C CYS A 215 6.03 1.57 -17.63
N MET A 216 5.08 2.50 -17.65
CA MET A 216 4.89 3.43 -18.77
C MET A 216 5.06 4.90 -18.38
N ASP A 217 5.45 5.15 -17.13
CA ASP A 217 5.74 6.48 -16.61
C ASP A 217 7.26 6.77 -16.73
N PRO A 218 7.69 7.70 -17.60
CA PRO A 218 9.09 8.08 -17.75
C PRO A 218 9.56 9.12 -16.70
N TRP A 219 8.71 9.56 -15.78
CA TRP A 219 9.00 10.63 -14.81
C TRP A 219 9.15 10.12 -13.38
N ALA A 220 8.49 9.01 -13.05
CA ALA A 220 8.51 8.43 -11.71
C ALA A 220 9.77 7.58 -11.45
N THR A 221 10.93 8.25 -11.32
CA THR A 221 12.26 7.62 -11.22
C THR A 221 13.09 8.12 -10.02
N SER A 222 12.56 9.00 -9.18
CA SER A 222 13.27 9.42 -7.96
C SER A 222 13.45 8.25 -7.00
N VAL A 223 14.53 8.27 -6.22
CA VAL A 223 14.83 7.24 -5.23
C VAL A 223 13.69 7.13 -4.22
N ASP A 224 13.29 8.25 -3.63
CA ASP A 224 12.21 8.32 -2.62
C ASP A 224 10.90 7.70 -3.14
N PHE A 225 10.50 8.00 -4.38
CA PHE A 225 9.29 7.43 -4.96
C PHE A 225 9.38 5.90 -5.12
N MET A 226 10.55 5.40 -5.48
CA MET A 226 10.77 3.96 -5.67
C MET A 226 10.84 3.23 -4.32
N ASP A 227 11.36 3.88 -3.29
CA ASP A 227 11.36 3.38 -1.92
C ASP A 227 9.92 3.35 -1.36
N ASP A 228 9.11 4.39 -1.60
CA ASP A 228 7.67 4.39 -1.25
C ASP A 228 6.92 3.23 -1.89
N LEU A 229 7.10 2.98 -3.20
CA LEU A 229 6.50 1.84 -3.89
C LEU A 229 6.92 0.49 -3.28
N THR A 230 8.16 0.41 -2.81
CA THR A 230 8.73 -0.78 -2.17
C THR A 230 8.05 -1.02 -0.83
N SER A 231 7.95 0.00 0.01
CA SER A 231 7.25 -0.04 1.31
C SER A 231 5.77 -0.38 1.15
N ILE A 232 5.09 0.23 0.17
CA ILE A 232 3.69 -0.10 -0.14
C ILE A 232 3.53 -1.58 -0.52
N MET A 233 4.41 -2.10 -1.40
CA MET A 233 4.35 -3.51 -1.80
C MET A 233 4.63 -4.44 -0.62
N ARG A 234 5.61 -4.11 0.23
CA ARG A 234 5.94 -4.89 1.44
C ARG A 234 4.75 -4.98 2.38
N ASN A 235 4.18 -3.83 2.74
CA ASN A 235 2.97 -3.78 3.57
C ASN A 235 1.82 -4.59 2.95
N SER A 236 1.59 -4.45 1.64
CA SER A 236 0.54 -5.19 0.93
C SER A 236 0.76 -6.71 0.96
N ILE A 237 2.01 -7.16 0.85
CA ILE A 237 2.36 -8.58 0.99
C ILE A 237 2.08 -9.08 2.41
N LEU A 238 2.53 -8.36 3.44
CA LEU A 238 2.33 -8.75 4.83
C LEU A 238 0.85 -8.77 5.21
N CYS A 239 0.09 -7.73 4.84
CA CYS A 239 -1.36 -7.68 5.00
C CYS A 239 -2.08 -8.82 4.27
N ALA A 240 -1.67 -9.16 3.05
CA ALA A 240 -2.25 -10.27 2.30
C ALA A 240 -1.92 -11.64 2.92
N ILE A 241 -0.72 -11.80 3.50
CA ILE A 241 -0.38 -13.00 4.28
C ILE A 241 -1.32 -13.11 5.48
N GLY A 242 -1.48 -12.03 6.24
CA GLY A 242 -2.37 -11.98 7.38
C GLY A 242 -3.84 -12.28 7.02
N ARG A 243 -4.33 -11.71 5.92
CA ARG A 243 -5.67 -12.05 5.36
C ARG A 243 -5.85 -13.54 5.11
N VAL A 244 -4.81 -14.22 4.62
CA VAL A 244 -4.88 -15.65 4.26
C VAL A 244 -4.58 -16.56 5.46
N LYS A 245 -3.81 -16.11 6.44
CA LYS A 245 -3.22 -16.97 7.48
C LYS A 245 -3.63 -16.66 8.91
N ASP A 246 -4.10 -15.44 9.19
CA ASP A 246 -4.38 -15.06 10.56
C ASP A 246 -5.54 -15.85 11.16
N PRO A 247 -5.38 -16.34 12.39
CA PRO A 247 -6.48 -16.87 13.16
C PRO A 247 -7.58 -15.81 13.36
N LYS A 248 -8.84 -16.22 13.27
CA LYS A 248 -9.97 -15.34 13.54
C LYS A 248 -10.05 -14.98 15.03
N CYS A 249 -10.12 -13.69 15.36
CA CYS A 249 -10.20 -13.22 16.73
C CYS A 249 -11.09 -11.97 16.88
N HIS A 250 -11.21 -11.46 18.11
CA HIS A 250 -11.86 -10.18 18.35
C HIS A 250 -10.85 -9.04 18.20
N HIS A 251 -11.22 -8.02 17.45
CA HIS A 251 -10.42 -6.82 17.20
C HIS A 251 -10.99 -5.66 18.00
N ASP A 252 -10.12 -4.93 18.70
CA ASP A 252 -10.50 -3.83 19.60
C ASP A 252 -10.01 -2.50 19.00
N PHE A 253 -10.90 -1.51 18.88
CA PHE A 253 -10.61 -0.20 18.31
C PHE A 253 -10.94 0.89 19.33
N VAL A 254 -9.95 1.70 19.67
CA VAL A 254 -10.07 2.80 20.62
C VAL A 254 -10.57 4.05 19.89
N SER A 255 -11.68 4.61 20.37
CA SER A 255 -12.27 5.80 19.75
C SER A 255 -11.62 7.10 20.20
N THR A 256 -11.57 8.06 19.26
CA THR A 256 -11.24 9.47 19.50
C THR A 256 -12.20 10.18 20.47
N GLY A 257 -13.41 9.63 20.67
CA GLY A 257 -14.45 10.22 21.50
C GLY A 257 -15.21 11.36 20.85
N VAL A 258 -14.96 11.66 19.58
CA VAL A 258 -15.60 12.75 18.84
C VAL A 258 -16.48 12.16 17.75
N VAL A 259 -17.74 12.61 17.68
CA VAL A 259 -18.67 12.20 16.65
C VAL A 259 -19.11 13.43 15.86
N ASN A 260 -18.80 13.46 14.57
CA ASN A 260 -19.08 14.59 13.69
C ASN A 260 -20.58 14.72 13.34
N ASP A 261 -20.88 15.65 12.44
CA ASP A 261 -22.26 15.96 12.03
C ASP A 261 -22.88 14.84 11.17
N GLU A 262 -22.06 13.97 10.58
CA GLU A 262 -22.47 12.81 9.78
C GLU A 262 -22.59 11.52 10.64
N ASN A 263 -22.52 11.65 11.96
CA ASN A 263 -22.45 10.56 12.93
C ASN A 263 -21.27 9.61 12.72
N GLN A 264 -20.14 10.13 12.23
CA GLN A 264 -18.90 9.38 12.10
C GLN A 264 -18.00 9.58 13.30
N VAL A 265 -17.24 8.55 13.65
CA VAL A 265 -16.23 8.53 14.70
C VAL A 265 -14.96 7.89 14.17
N ILE A 266 -13.83 8.51 14.47
CA ILE A 266 -12.51 7.96 14.13
C ILE A 266 -12.06 7.03 15.25
N VAL A 267 -11.55 5.86 14.88
CA VAL A 267 -11.04 4.84 15.78
C VAL A 267 -9.63 4.42 15.38
N TYR A 268 -8.85 3.96 16.37
CA TYR A 268 -7.50 3.45 16.19
C TYR A 268 -7.38 2.04 16.76
N TYR A 269 -6.76 1.14 16.01
CA TYR A 269 -6.70 -0.28 16.37
C TYR A 269 -5.71 -0.53 17.52
N ALA A 270 -6.15 -1.32 18.50
CA ALA A 270 -5.32 -1.77 19.61
C ALA A 270 -4.52 -3.02 19.22
N GLY A 271 -3.48 -2.81 18.41
CA GLY A 271 -2.55 -3.83 17.94
C GLY A 271 -1.62 -4.39 19.03
N ASN A 272 -0.89 -5.45 18.69
CA ASN A 272 0.12 -6.10 19.54
C ASN A 272 1.21 -6.76 18.67
N PHE A 273 2.48 -6.52 18.99
CA PHE A 273 3.63 -7.03 18.23
C PHE A 273 3.82 -8.54 18.33
N ASN A 274 3.39 -9.19 19.40
CA ASN A 274 3.64 -10.61 19.65
C ASN A 274 2.42 -11.51 19.33
N ASN A 275 1.32 -10.93 18.86
CA ASN A 275 0.10 -11.65 18.53
C ASN A 275 -0.19 -11.54 17.04
N ILE A 276 0.06 -12.64 16.32
CA ILE A 276 -0.04 -12.70 14.85
C ILE A 276 -1.35 -12.14 14.28
N SER A 277 -2.49 -12.35 14.94
CA SER A 277 -3.78 -11.82 14.49
C SER A 277 -3.99 -10.32 14.74
N LYS A 278 -3.01 -9.64 15.34
CA LYS A 278 -3.10 -8.26 15.86
C LYS A 278 -1.88 -7.40 15.55
N GLN A 279 -1.00 -7.85 14.66
CA GLN A 279 0.22 -7.13 14.27
C GLN A 279 -0.08 -6.02 13.25
N TYR A 280 -0.93 -5.05 13.61
CA TYR A 280 -1.35 -4.00 12.69
C TYR A 280 -1.47 -2.63 13.35
N GLY A 281 -1.12 -1.59 12.59
CA GLY A 281 -1.48 -0.20 12.82
C GLY A 281 -2.65 0.16 11.91
N THR A 282 -3.78 0.58 12.48
CA THR A 282 -4.97 0.89 11.66
C THR A 282 -5.77 2.05 12.22
N VAL A 283 -5.99 3.07 11.40
CA VAL A 283 -6.93 4.16 11.66
C VAL A 283 -8.12 3.98 10.72
N ALA A 284 -9.33 4.10 11.25
CA ALA A 284 -10.56 3.95 10.48
C ALA A 284 -11.63 4.97 10.91
N THR A 285 -12.49 5.33 9.98
CA THR A 285 -13.69 6.14 10.22
C THR A 285 -14.92 5.24 10.17
N LEU A 286 -15.66 5.17 11.28
CA LEU A 286 -16.88 4.37 11.41
C LEU A 286 -18.09 5.29 11.52
N GLN A 287 -19.17 4.99 10.81
CA GLN A 287 -20.43 5.75 10.86
C GLN A 287 -21.51 4.98 11.60
N PHE A 288 -22.13 5.62 12.60
CA PHE A 288 -23.34 5.07 13.21
C PHE A 288 -24.49 5.07 12.21
N ASN A 289 -25.18 3.95 12.12
CA ASN A 289 -26.32 3.83 11.21
C ASN A 289 -27.59 4.49 11.71
N LEU A 290 -27.68 4.73 13.02
CA LEU A 290 -28.85 5.31 13.66
C LEU A 290 -28.43 6.51 14.51
N ASP A 291 -29.09 7.65 14.32
CA ASP A 291 -28.90 8.85 15.14
C ASP A 291 -29.06 8.56 16.63
N SER A 292 -29.95 7.63 16.99
CA SER A 292 -30.16 7.23 18.39
C SER A 292 -28.92 6.57 18.99
N GLN A 293 -28.19 5.77 18.22
CA GLN A 293 -26.94 5.15 18.65
C GLN A 293 -25.82 6.18 18.79
N ALA A 294 -25.71 7.11 17.82
CA ALA A 294 -24.77 8.23 17.91
C ALA A 294 -25.04 9.12 19.13
N LYS A 295 -26.31 9.41 19.44
CA LYS A 295 -26.71 10.18 20.63
C LYS A 295 -26.41 9.43 21.93
N ALA A 296 -26.66 8.13 21.98
CA ALA A 296 -26.33 7.30 23.14
C ALA A 296 -24.82 7.26 23.39
N TYR A 297 -24.03 7.13 22.33
CA TYR A 297 -22.59 7.23 22.37
C TYR A 297 -22.12 8.60 22.91
N LYS A 298 -22.58 9.71 22.31
CA LYS A 298 -22.24 11.08 22.72
C LYS A 298 -22.57 11.29 24.20
N SER A 299 -23.77 10.90 24.64
CA SER A 299 -24.19 11.01 26.04
C SER A 299 -23.28 10.21 26.99
N LYS A 300 -22.85 9.02 26.58
CA LYS A 300 -21.94 8.21 27.39
C LYS A 300 -20.54 8.83 27.45
N GLN A 301 -20.04 9.34 26.33
CA GLN A 301 -18.76 10.04 26.26
C GLN A 301 -18.76 11.30 27.15
N ASP A 302 -19.82 12.11 27.09
CA ASP A 302 -19.95 13.32 27.93
C ASP A 302 -19.99 12.96 29.43
N SER A 303 -20.68 11.88 29.79
CA SER A 303 -20.68 11.35 31.16
C SER A 303 -19.29 10.89 31.63
N LEU A 304 -18.47 10.33 30.75
CA LEU A 304 -17.09 9.96 31.07
C LEU A 304 -16.20 11.20 31.26
N MET A 305 -16.36 12.18 30.38
CA MET A 305 -15.60 13.45 30.45
C MET A 305 -15.92 14.27 31.70
N THR A 306 -17.10 14.11 32.31
CA THR A 306 -17.47 14.80 33.55
C THR A 306 -17.01 14.08 34.82
N THR A 307 -16.66 12.80 34.74
CA THR A 307 -16.34 11.97 35.92
C THR A 307 -14.84 11.84 36.19
N SER A 308 -13.99 12.00 35.18
CA SER A 308 -12.53 11.95 35.31
C SER A 308 -11.85 12.96 34.40
N ALA A 309 -10.72 13.52 34.84
CA ALA A 309 -9.84 14.32 34.00
C ALA A 309 -9.13 13.48 32.92
N GLN A 310 -9.01 12.17 33.14
CA GLN A 310 -8.49 11.17 32.21
C GLN A 310 -9.42 9.96 32.24
N PRO A 311 -10.56 10.00 31.54
CA PRO A 311 -11.48 8.88 31.50
C PRO A 311 -10.93 7.75 30.62
N ASP A 312 -11.30 6.51 30.96
CA ASP A 312 -11.07 5.39 30.06
C ASP A 312 -11.76 5.64 28.71
N PRO A 313 -11.08 5.37 27.59
CA PRO A 313 -11.67 5.59 26.28
C PRO A 313 -12.77 4.57 25.98
N ILE A 314 -13.67 4.91 25.06
CA ILE A 314 -14.65 3.95 24.56
C ILE A 314 -13.97 3.06 23.51
N VAL A 315 -14.11 1.74 23.69
CA VAL A 315 -13.53 0.72 22.81
C VAL A 315 -14.62 -0.02 22.06
N PHE A 316 -14.43 -0.16 20.75
CA PHE A 316 -15.31 -0.88 19.82
C PHE A 316 -14.70 -2.26 19.59
N ARG A 317 -15.42 -3.33 19.94
CA ARG A 317 -14.97 -4.70 19.70
C ARG A 317 -15.74 -5.33 18.54
N SER A 318 -15.02 -5.84 17.55
CA SER A 318 -15.61 -6.57 16.41
C SER A 318 -16.16 -7.94 16.81
N LYS A 319 -16.92 -8.56 15.91
CA LYS A 319 -17.15 -10.01 15.94
C LYS A 319 -15.86 -10.77 15.58
N LYS A 320 -15.87 -12.10 15.75
CA LYS A 320 -14.70 -12.93 15.46
C LYS A 320 -14.48 -13.04 13.94
N SER A 321 -13.42 -12.42 13.44
CA SER A 321 -13.03 -12.44 12.02
C SER A 321 -11.51 -12.28 11.91
N THR A 322 -10.98 -12.19 10.69
CA THR A 322 -9.65 -11.58 10.48
C THR A 322 -9.79 -10.06 10.54
N LEU A 323 -8.69 -9.32 10.76
CA LEU A 323 -8.74 -7.85 10.75
C LEU A 323 -9.16 -7.33 9.37
N HIS A 324 -8.60 -7.91 8.31
CA HIS A 324 -8.97 -7.62 6.93
C HIS A 324 -10.49 -7.71 6.72
N ASP A 325 -11.13 -8.79 7.18
CA ASP A 325 -12.56 -8.98 6.99
C ASP A 325 -13.42 -7.94 7.70
N VAL A 326 -12.96 -7.36 8.84
CA VAL A 326 -13.67 -6.27 9.53
C VAL A 326 -13.84 -5.05 8.63
N PHE A 327 -12.90 -4.81 7.72
CA PHE A 327 -12.89 -3.60 6.89
C PHE A 327 -13.21 -3.86 5.42
N PHE A 328 -12.89 -5.04 4.91
CA PHE A 328 -12.81 -5.33 3.48
C PHE A 328 -13.47 -6.66 3.07
N GLY A 329 -14.05 -7.42 4.01
CA GLY A 329 -14.54 -8.78 3.76
C GLY A 329 -15.71 -8.88 2.77
N GLU A 330 -16.67 -7.95 2.83
CA GLU A 330 -17.90 -7.97 2.02
C GLU A 330 -18.03 -6.65 1.24
N SER A 331 -17.13 -6.45 0.26
CA SER A 331 -17.06 -5.23 -0.57
C SER A 331 -17.82 -5.34 -1.90
N GLU A 332 -18.52 -6.44 -2.20
CA GLU A 332 -19.05 -6.59 -3.56
C GLU A 332 -20.29 -5.72 -3.81
N TYR A 333 -21.34 -5.72 -2.98
CA TYR A 333 -22.51 -4.84 -3.20
C TYR A 333 -23.38 -4.67 -1.94
N GLY A 334 -23.34 -3.50 -1.28
CA GLY A 334 -24.47 -3.04 -0.47
C GLY A 334 -24.16 -2.43 0.89
N ASP A 335 -25.16 -1.74 1.43
CA ASP A 335 -25.24 -1.02 2.73
C ASP A 335 -25.08 -1.92 3.98
N GLU A 336 -24.18 -2.90 3.93
CA GLU A 336 -23.93 -3.85 5.00
C GLU A 336 -23.10 -3.24 6.13
N LYS A 337 -23.35 -3.74 7.34
CA LYS A 337 -23.04 -3.03 8.58
C LYS A 337 -22.29 -3.96 9.52
N GLU A 338 -21.10 -3.55 9.90
CA GLU A 338 -20.31 -4.21 10.92
C GLU A 338 -20.93 -4.00 12.30
N VAL A 339 -20.98 -5.07 13.09
CA VAL A 339 -21.57 -5.04 14.43
C VAL A 339 -20.46 -4.94 15.47
N PHE A 340 -20.41 -3.78 16.15
CA PHE A 340 -19.47 -3.53 17.22
C PHE A 340 -20.15 -3.55 18.59
N ASP A 341 -19.54 -4.24 19.54
CA ASP A 341 -19.88 -4.16 20.94
C ASP A 341 -19.00 -3.08 21.60
N LEU A 342 -19.61 -2.10 22.26
CA LEU A 342 -18.91 -0.93 22.81
C LEU A 342 -18.71 -1.06 24.32
N TYR A 343 -17.47 -0.83 24.76
CA TYR A 343 -17.00 -0.97 26.14
C TYR A 343 -16.37 0.32 26.64
N ILE A 344 -16.30 0.47 27.96
CA ILE A 344 -15.50 1.50 28.61
C ILE A 344 -14.16 0.85 28.97
N GLY A 345 -13.07 1.36 28.39
CA GLY A 345 -11.75 0.74 28.48
C GLY A 345 -11.63 -0.55 27.65
N LEU A 346 -10.40 -1.06 27.56
CA LEU A 346 -10.12 -2.30 26.84
C LEU A 346 -10.81 -3.49 27.53
N PRO A 347 -11.60 -4.32 26.82
CA PRO A 347 -12.44 -5.32 27.48
C PRO A 347 -11.64 -6.53 27.95
N SER A 348 -11.83 -6.92 29.21
CA SER A 348 -11.28 -8.13 29.82
C SER A 348 -12.31 -9.26 29.89
N HIS A 349 -11.91 -10.43 30.39
CA HIS A 349 -12.84 -11.54 30.60
C HIS A 349 -14.00 -11.12 31.52
N GLY A 350 -15.24 -11.29 31.05
CA GLY A 350 -16.45 -10.93 31.79
C GLY A 350 -16.92 -9.47 31.65
N SER A 351 -16.17 -8.62 30.94
CA SER A 351 -16.65 -7.28 30.58
C SER A 351 -17.96 -7.36 29.80
N LYS A 352 -18.91 -6.47 30.10
CA LYS A 352 -20.18 -6.36 29.37
C LYS A 352 -20.20 -5.06 28.56
N PRO A 353 -20.61 -5.10 27.29
CA PRO A 353 -20.75 -3.88 26.51
C PRO A 353 -21.87 -3.03 27.10
N PHE A 354 -21.71 -1.70 27.07
CA PHE A 354 -22.78 -0.79 27.47
C PHE A 354 -23.77 -0.53 26.32
N MET A 355 -23.35 -0.78 25.07
CA MET A 355 -24.20 -0.78 23.89
C MET A 355 -23.61 -1.65 22.77
N THR A 356 -24.45 -2.03 21.83
CA THR A 356 -24.05 -2.64 20.55
C THR A 356 -24.50 -1.71 19.42
N ALA A 357 -23.64 -1.49 18.45
CA ALA A 357 -23.89 -0.60 17.31
C ALA A 357 -23.67 -1.34 16.00
N ASN A 358 -24.57 -1.10 15.04
CA ASN A 358 -24.33 -1.45 13.65
C ASN A 358 -23.69 -0.23 13.01
N MET A 359 -22.54 -0.39 12.38
CA MET A 359 -21.76 0.72 11.83
C MET A 359 -21.33 0.44 10.41
N LYS A 360 -21.21 1.50 9.61
CA LYS A 360 -20.62 1.44 8.29
C LYS A 360 -19.14 1.82 8.41
N VAL A 361 -18.25 1.04 7.80
CA VAL A 361 -16.85 1.45 7.60
C VAL A 361 -16.85 2.46 6.45
N VAL A 362 -16.46 3.70 6.72
CA VAL A 362 -16.50 4.79 5.72
C VAL A 362 -15.17 4.95 5.02
N ASP A 363 -14.08 4.86 5.79
CA ASP A 363 -12.74 5.15 5.31
C ASP A 363 -11.72 4.40 6.18
N VAL A 364 -10.69 3.83 5.57
CA VAL A 364 -9.55 3.23 6.27
C VAL A 364 -8.27 3.93 5.78
N PRO A 365 -7.94 5.10 6.37
CA PRO A 365 -6.81 5.91 5.93
C PRO A 365 -5.44 5.27 6.17
N GLN A 366 -5.31 4.38 7.15
CA GLN A 366 -4.08 3.66 7.48
C GLN A 366 -4.44 2.19 7.74
N TYR A 367 -3.78 1.26 7.06
CA TYR A 367 -3.89 -0.19 7.26
C TYR A 367 -2.51 -0.81 7.00
N GLU A 368 -1.74 -0.94 8.07
CA GLU A 368 -0.32 -1.30 8.01
C GLU A 368 -0.06 -2.51 8.90
N HIS A 369 0.67 -3.49 8.38
CA HIS A 369 1.20 -4.60 9.18
C HIS A 369 2.44 -4.12 9.94
N PHE A 370 2.62 -4.56 11.18
CA PHE A 370 3.87 -4.30 11.91
C PHE A 370 5.00 -5.07 11.27
N ASP A 371 6.01 -4.34 10.83
CA ASP A 371 7.22 -4.83 10.20
C ASP A 371 8.35 -4.38 11.12
N ASP A 372 9.15 -5.28 11.68
CA ASP A 372 10.11 -4.99 12.76
C ASP A 372 11.29 -4.11 12.30
N ASP A 373 10.97 -2.86 11.98
CA ASP A 373 11.84 -1.90 11.32
C ASP A 373 12.85 -1.28 12.32
N GLU A 374 13.76 -0.45 11.80
CA GLU A 374 14.54 0.44 12.64
C GLU A 374 13.66 1.58 13.19
N TYR A 375 13.96 2.04 14.40
CA TYR A 375 13.28 3.23 14.92
C TYR A 375 13.58 4.42 14.02
N PRO A 376 12.57 5.27 13.73
CA PRO A 376 12.79 6.48 12.96
C PRO A 376 13.66 7.46 13.76
N GLU A 377 14.33 8.38 13.06
CA GLU A 377 15.13 9.42 13.70
C GLU A 377 14.28 10.24 14.70
N PHE A 378 13.08 10.60 14.27
CA PHE A 378 12.10 11.35 15.04
C PHE A 378 10.81 10.56 15.22
N LEU A 379 10.11 10.84 16.32
CA LEU A 379 8.83 10.20 16.62
C LEU A 379 7.78 10.55 15.55
N SER A 380 7.21 9.54 14.91
CA SER A 380 6.23 9.69 13.83
C SER A 380 4.79 9.45 14.29
N TYR A 381 3.88 10.21 13.69
CA TYR A 381 2.44 10.10 13.91
C TYR A 381 1.69 10.21 12.59
N PHE A 382 0.56 9.54 12.50
CA PHE A 382 -0.45 9.76 11.47
C PHE A 382 -1.38 10.90 11.91
N LEU A 383 -1.35 12.03 11.20
CA LEU A 383 -2.26 13.16 11.40
C LEU A 383 -3.51 12.96 10.56
N TYR A 384 -4.66 12.76 11.21
CA TYR A 384 -5.94 12.53 10.54
C TYR A 384 -7.10 13.17 11.30
N GLY A 385 -8.15 13.56 10.58
CA GLY A 385 -9.29 14.25 11.16
C GLY A 385 -10.26 14.81 10.13
N ASP A 386 -11.05 15.78 10.56
CA ASP A 386 -11.99 16.52 9.71
C ASP A 386 -11.79 18.04 9.85
N LYS A 387 -12.68 18.84 9.27
CA LYS A 387 -12.62 20.32 9.32
C LYS A 387 -12.60 20.92 10.73
N LYS A 388 -13.09 20.17 11.73
CA LYS A 388 -13.28 20.65 13.10
C LYS A 388 -12.23 20.08 14.04
N ASP A 389 -11.94 18.78 13.93
CA ASP A 389 -11.14 18.05 14.88
C ASP A 389 -9.96 17.35 14.18
N ALA A 390 -8.77 17.53 14.75
CA ALA A 390 -7.53 16.93 14.26
C ALA A 390 -6.91 16.04 15.34
N PHE A 391 -6.39 14.88 14.94
CA PHE A 391 -5.82 13.88 15.83
C PHE A 391 -4.46 13.42 15.34
N LEU A 392 -3.57 13.09 16.27
CA LEU A 392 -2.34 12.36 15.97
C LEU A 392 -2.47 10.94 16.54
N PHE A 393 -2.19 9.96 15.70
CA PHE A 393 -2.11 8.53 16.04
C PHE A 393 -0.65 8.11 15.90
N HIS A 394 0.00 7.67 16.97
CA HIS A 394 1.40 7.26 16.86
C HIS A 394 1.52 6.07 15.90
N ILE A 395 2.56 6.04 15.06
CA ILE A 395 2.86 4.93 14.15
C ILE A 395 3.93 4.06 14.83
N PRO A 396 3.58 2.87 15.36
CA PRO A 396 4.55 1.98 15.98
C PRO A 396 5.46 1.38 14.92
N THR A 397 6.75 1.28 15.22
CA THR A 397 7.76 0.80 14.25
C THR A 397 8.47 -0.45 14.73
N LYS A 398 8.81 -0.53 16.02
CA LYS A 398 9.65 -1.60 16.55
C LYS A 398 9.30 -1.99 17.98
N ASN A 399 9.28 -3.27 18.31
CA ASN A 399 9.08 -3.72 19.68
C ASN A 399 10.35 -3.51 20.54
N PRO A 400 10.29 -2.77 21.67
CA PRO A 400 9.10 -2.20 22.31
C PRO A 400 8.68 -0.82 21.80
N ASP A 401 7.38 -0.58 21.69
CA ASP A 401 6.84 0.75 21.33
C ASP A 401 5.59 1.10 22.14
N PHE A 402 4.79 2.07 21.68
CA PHE A 402 3.49 2.39 22.28
C PHE A 402 2.40 2.66 21.25
N LEU A 403 1.16 2.72 21.71
CA LEU A 403 0.02 3.26 20.97
C LEU A 403 -0.41 4.55 21.64
N GLN A 404 -0.72 5.58 20.87
CA GLN A 404 -1.20 6.85 21.43
C GLN A 404 -2.16 7.55 20.49
N ILE A 405 -3.21 8.14 21.07
CA ILE A 405 -4.13 9.04 20.40
C ILE A 405 -4.11 10.37 21.15
N VAL A 406 -3.79 11.45 20.45
CA VAL A 406 -3.94 12.81 20.98
C VAL A 406 -4.83 13.67 20.10
N LYS A 407 -5.69 14.44 20.74
CA LYS A 407 -6.52 15.46 20.10
C LYS A 407 -5.79 16.79 20.11
N LEU A 408 -5.78 17.47 18.97
CA LEU A 408 -5.17 18.79 18.82
C LEU A 408 -6.18 19.91 19.06
N ASP A 409 -5.70 21.02 19.64
CA ASP A 409 -6.43 22.28 19.82
C ASP A 409 -6.45 23.07 18.50
N GLY A 410 -7.17 22.51 17.52
CA GLY A 410 -7.34 23.04 16.18
C GLY A 410 -6.46 22.39 15.11
N THR A 411 -6.79 22.70 13.86
CA THR A 411 -6.12 22.17 12.67
C THR A 411 -4.73 22.79 12.48
N PRO A 412 -3.67 22.00 12.26
CA PRO A 412 -2.34 22.52 11.97
C PRO A 412 -2.32 23.36 10.68
N LYS A 413 -1.42 24.35 10.61
CA LYS A 413 -1.21 25.10 9.36
C LYS A 413 -0.54 24.19 8.31
N GLY A 414 -0.85 24.42 7.04
CA GLY A 414 -0.23 23.74 5.90
C GLY A 414 -0.91 22.45 5.46
N VAL A 415 -1.97 22.00 6.14
CA VAL A 415 -2.72 20.78 5.77
C VAL A 415 -3.76 20.99 4.66
N GLY A 416 -3.75 22.16 4.00
CA GLY A 416 -4.75 22.56 3.02
C GLY A 416 -4.41 23.88 2.32
N THR A 417 -5.17 24.20 1.27
CA THR A 417 -5.06 25.47 0.52
C THR A 417 -6.10 26.49 0.98
N GLU A 418 -6.07 27.71 0.41
CA GLU A 418 -7.09 28.74 0.67
C GLU A 418 -8.53 28.26 0.42
N GLY A 419 -8.73 27.36 -0.55
CA GLY A 419 -10.03 26.80 -0.92
C GLY A 419 -10.42 25.50 -0.23
N ASN A 420 -9.44 24.69 0.19
CA ASN A 420 -9.66 23.42 0.89
C ASN A 420 -8.65 23.26 2.03
N LYS A 421 -9.02 23.77 3.21
CA LYS A 421 -8.11 23.95 4.36
C LYS A 421 -7.74 22.66 5.10
N ASP A 422 -8.38 21.54 4.75
CA ASP A 422 -8.30 20.25 5.43
C ASP A 422 -8.02 19.09 4.47
N LEU A 423 -7.55 19.37 3.25
CA LEU A 423 -7.31 18.34 2.24
C LEU A 423 -6.38 17.22 2.73
N LEU A 424 -5.22 17.57 3.28
CA LEU A 424 -4.27 16.59 3.80
C LEU A 424 -4.77 15.98 5.11
N LEU A 425 -5.52 16.73 5.93
CA LEU A 425 -6.09 16.22 7.17
C LEU A 425 -7.14 15.12 6.92
N THR A 426 -8.01 15.32 5.94
CA THR A 426 -9.03 14.34 5.52
C THR A 426 -8.44 13.18 4.73
N LYS A 427 -7.27 13.37 4.11
CA LYS A 427 -6.49 12.28 3.52
C LYS A 427 -5.58 11.60 4.54
N GLY A 428 -5.28 12.19 5.67
CA GLY A 428 -4.31 11.62 6.58
C GLY A 428 -2.90 11.69 6.00
N ILE A 429 -1.95 12.13 6.82
CA ILE A 429 -0.55 12.25 6.43
C ILE A 429 0.34 11.81 7.59
N GLU A 430 1.50 11.25 7.28
CA GLU A 430 2.54 11.08 8.28
C GLU A 430 3.17 12.43 8.63
N VAL A 431 3.41 12.64 9.92
CA VAL A 431 4.06 13.82 10.47
C VAL A 431 5.09 13.40 11.51
N TYR A 432 6.17 14.17 11.61
CA TYR A 432 7.27 13.89 12.52
C TYR A 432 7.37 14.96 13.60
N LEU A 433 7.76 14.57 14.82
CA LEU A 433 8.04 15.49 15.92
C LEU A 433 9.56 15.63 16.09
N PRO A 434 10.22 16.62 15.46
CA PRO A 434 11.69 16.74 15.46
C PRO A 434 12.29 16.96 16.85
N GLU A 435 11.48 17.37 17.83
CA GLU A 435 11.89 17.58 19.22
C GLU A 435 12.05 16.26 20.01
N ILE A 436 11.60 15.12 19.48
CA ILE A 436 11.55 13.83 20.17
C ILE A 436 12.17 12.75 19.29
N SER A 437 13.17 12.04 19.82
CA SER A 437 13.73 10.87 19.13
C SER A 437 12.68 9.79 18.95
N GLY A 438 12.67 9.13 17.79
CA GLY A 438 11.83 7.94 17.58
C GLY A 438 12.33 6.71 18.34
N SER A 439 13.59 6.71 18.78
CA SER A 439 14.19 5.59 19.52
C SER A 439 13.87 5.61 21.02
N TRP A 440 13.64 4.42 21.58
CA TRP A 440 13.50 4.22 23.02
C TRP A 440 14.87 3.97 23.68
N PRO A 441 15.19 4.62 24.81
CA PRO A 441 16.43 4.33 25.52
C PRO A 441 16.45 2.88 26.01
N GLU A 442 17.52 2.13 25.66
CA GLU A 442 17.68 0.69 25.94
C GLU A 442 17.53 0.31 27.43
N ASP A 443 17.69 1.28 28.34
CA ASP A 443 17.73 1.07 29.80
C ASP A 443 16.34 1.05 30.46
N HIS A 444 15.26 1.35 29.73
CA HIS A 444 13.92 1.48 30.30
C HIS A 444 13.10 0.20 30.15
N LYS A 445 12.76 -0.43 31.29
CA LYS A 445 11.85 -1.60 31.34
C LYS A 445 10.38 -1.29 31.03
N GLU A 446 10.00 -0.01 30.98
CA GLU A 446 8.62 0.43 30.79
C GLU A 446 8.56 1.58 29.78
N VAL A 447 7.76 1.43 28.73
CA VAL A 447 7.49 2.48 27.75
C VAL A 447 6.57 3.53 28.37
N LYS A 448 7.00 4.79 28.39
CA LYS A 448 6.29 5.89 29.07
C LYS A 448 5.95 6.99 28.08
N ASP A 449 4.73 7.52 28.15
CA ASP A 449 4.25 8.60 27.29
C ASP A 449 5.29 9.71 27.02
N PRO A 450 5.80 9.85 25.78
CA PRO A 450 6.88 10.78 25.46
C PRO A 450 6.40 12.24 25.43
N LEU A 451 5.10 12.48 25.27
CA LEU A 451 4.54 13.82 25.09
C LEU A 451 4.36 14.56 26.43
N LYS A 452 5.43 14.99 27.10
CA LYS A 452 5.33 15.69 28.41
C LYS A 452 4.83 17.13 28.34
N ASN A 453 5.11 17.83 27.25
CA ASN A 453 4.68 19.20 26.96
C ASN A 453 3.28 19.23 26.30
N HIS A 454 2.74 20.45 26.15
CA HIS A 454 1.43 20.67 25.52
C HIS A 454 1.53 21.30 24.13
N LYS A 455 2.74 21.69 23.70
CA LYS A 455 3.01 22.32 22.40
C LYS A 455 4.21 21.64 21.79
N TYR A 456 4.14 21.37 20.49
CA TYR A 456 5.19 20.73 19.71
C TYR A 456 5.25 21.36 18.33
N GLU A 457 6.42 21.34 17.73
CA GLU A 457 6.56 21.46 16.29
C GLU A 457 6.34 20.09 15.63
N ILE A 458 5.65 20.09 14.49
CA ILE A 458 5.55 18.95 13.59
C ILE A 458 6.10 19.32 12.21
N THR A 459 6.70 18.36 11.53
CA THR A 459 7.18 18.49 10.15
C THR A 459 6.53 17.45 9.25
N PHE A 460 6.15 17.83 8.03
CA PHE A 460 5.52 16.93 7.06
C PHE A 460 5.62 17.45 5.63
N VAL A 461 5.34 16.58 4.65
CA VAL A 461 5.22 16.96 3.24
C VAL A 461 3.81 17.48 2.96
N GLY A 462 3.73 18.75 2.60
CA GLY A 462 2.53 19.49 2.28
C GLY A 462 2.05 19.31 0.85
N ILE A 463 1.13 20.17 0.45
CA ILE A 463 0.58 20.20 -0.92
C ILE A 463 1.70 20.56 -1.90
N ASP A 464 1.69 19.95 -3.09
CA ASP A 464 2.71 20.13 -4.13
C ASP A 464 4.14 19.72 -3.70
N GLY A 465 4.26 18.93 -2.63
CA GLY A 465 5.55 18.43 -2.13
C GLY A 465 6.33 19.41 -1.26
N GLU A 466 5.71 20.50 -0.79
CA GLU A 466 6.37 21.49 0.05
C GLU A 466 6.66 20.95 1.46
N GLU A 467 7.88 21.08 1.96
CA GLU A 467 8.17 20.79 3.37
C GLU A 467 7.52 21.83 4.29
N VAL A 468 6.67 21.38 5.21
CA VAL A 468 5.93 22.23 6.15
C VAL A 468 6.40 21.97 7.57
N ALA A 469 6.74 23.04 8.30
CA ALA A 469 6.87 23.04 9.75
C ALA A 469 5.68 23.78 10.38
N SER A 470 5.01 23.14 11.33
CA SER A 470 3.78 23.65 11.94
C SER A 470 3.78 23.45 13.44
N LYS A 471 3.26 24.43 14.20
CA LYS A 471 3.14 24.32 15.66
C LYS A 471 1.76 23.80 16.03
N VAL A 472 1.74 22.71 16.78
CA VAL A 472 0.51 22.09 17.29
C VAL A 472 0.43 22.23 18.80
N LYS A 473 -0.80 22.23 19.32
CA LYS A 473 -1.07 22.21 20.75
C LYS A 473 -1.98 21.02 21.04
N ILE A 474 -1.61 20.22 22.04
CA ILE A 474 -2.42 19.09 22.49
C ILE A 474 -3.57 19.64 23.35
N GLU A 475 -4.80 19.39 22.91
CA GLU A 475 -6.02 19.66 23.69
C GLU A 475 -6.18 18.57 24.76
N ARG A 476 -6.08 17.31 24.35
CA ARG A 476 -6.34 16.15 25.21
C ARG A 476 -5.57 14.92 24.75
N LYS A 477 -5.04 14.15 25.71
CA LYS A 477 -4.57 12.79 25.46
C LYS A 477 -5.75 11.83 25.58
N VAL A 478 -6.13 11.20 24.47
CA VAL A 478 -7.29 10.32 24.42
C VAL A 478 -6.93 8.92 24.92
N TRP A 479 -5.76 8.42 24.51
CA TRP A 479 -5.31 7.09 24.89
C TRP A 479 -3.78 6.99 24.83
N PHE A 480 -3.21 6.17 25.70
CA PHE A 480 -1.80 5.77 25.69
C PHE A 480 -1.71 4.30 26.14
N ASP A 481 -0.93 3.49 25.44
CA ASP A 481 -0.64 2.10 25.80
C ASP A 481 0.80 1.74 25.43
N GLY A 482 1.68 1.70 26.43
CA GLY A 482 3.07 1.23 26.29
C GLY A 482 3.30 -0.18 26.85
N ALA A 483 2.23 -0.90 27.22
CA ALA A 483 2.33 -2.22 27.82
C ALA A 483 1.76 -3.29 26.88
N LYS A 484 0.46 -3.23 26.56
CA LYS A 484 -0.19 -4.33 25.83
C LYS A 484 0.24 -4.43 24.39
N LEU A 485 0.77 -3.37 23.79
CA LEU A 485 1.38 -3.45 22.46
C LEU A 485 2.57 -4.43 22.46
N ASN A 486 3.32 -4.47 23.57
CA ASN A 486 4.59 -5.18 23.70
C ASN A 486 4.49 -6.53 24.42
N ASP A 487 3.31 -6.85 25.00
CA ASP A 487 3.03 -8.05 25.80
C ASP A 487 2.92 -9.34 24.98
#